data_AF-A0A7J4RK95-F1
#
_entry.id   AF-A0A7J4RK95-F1
#
_cell.length_a   1.000
_cell.length_b   1.000
_cell.length_c   1.000
_cell.angle_alpha   90.00
_cell.angle_beta   90.00
_cell.angle_gamma   90.00
#
_symmetry.space_group_name_H-M   'P 1'
#
loop_
_entity.id
_entity.type
_entity.pdbx_description
1 polymer ?
#
loop_
_entity_poly.entity_id
_entity_poly.type
_entity_poly.pdbx_seq_one_letter_code
_entity_poly.pdbx_strand_id
1 'polypeptide(L)' 'MNPSEYRKRVQQALFTKIRVHHDLTRDQMALKPPAEIQSMIGNPRLVELAYSKERKYSPKELRELMQAIRRWGGGN' A
#
# COMPACT_ATOMS: atom_id res chain seq x y z
N MET A 1 3.81 3.60 21.14
CA MET A 1 3.14 3.54 19.82
C MET A 1 2.78 2.09 19.53
N ASN A 2 1.50 1.78 19.37
CA ASN A 2 1.06 0.40 19.14
C ASN A 2 1.36 0.02 17.67
N PRO A 3 1.95 -1.16 17.39
CA PRO A 3 2.33 -1.56 16.03
C PRO A 3 1.13 -1.62 15.07
N SER A 4 -0.07 -1.89 15.60
CA SER A 4 -1.33 -1.90 14.85
C SER A 4 -1.70 -0.54 14.25
N GLU A 5 -1.39 0.57 14.92
CA GLU A 5 -1.65 1.91 14.38
C GLU A 5 -0.65 2.30 13.29
N TYR A 6 0.61 1.93 13.48
CA TYR A 6 1.65 2.20 12.49
C TYR A 6 1.37 1.46 11.18
N ARG A 7 0.95 0.19 11.24
CA ARG A 7 0.51 -0.57 10.06
C ARG A 7 -0.62 0.14 9.32
N LYS A 8 -1.66 0.60 10.03
CA LYS A 8 -2.79 1.32 9.41
C LYS A 8 -2.33 2.57 8.65
N ARG A 9 -1.38 3.32 9.21
CA ARG A 9 -0.80 4.50 8.55
C ARG A 9 -0.05 4.13 7.26
N VAL A 10 0.78 3.10 7.30
CA VAL A 10 1.55 2.65 6.12
C VAL A 10 0.59 2.13 5.03
N GLN A 11 -0.45 1.40 5.41
CA GLN A 11 -1.48 0.93 4.48
C GLN A 11 -2.29 2.09 3.87
N GLN A 12 -2.69 3.08 4.68
CA GLN A 12 -3.36 4.29 4.17
C GLN A 12 -2.46 5.09 3.23
N ALA A 13 -1.15 5.22 3.53
CA ALA A 13 -0.20 5.90 2.66
C ALA A 13 -0.11 5.23 1.29
N LEU A 14 -0.08 3.89 1.24
CA LEU A 14 -0.10 3.13 -0.01
C LEU A 14 -1.37 3.42 -0.82
N PHE A 15 -2.56 3.28 -0.21
CA PHE A 15 -3.83 3.53 -0.91
C PHE A 15 -3.95 4.96 -1.42
N THR A 16 -3.56 5.95 -0.60
CA THR A 16 -3.55 7.35 -1.01
C THR A 16 -2.62 7.58 -2.20
N LYS A 17 -1.42 6.98 -2.19
CA LYS A 17 -0.45 7.10 -3.28
C LYS A 17 -1.00 6.48 -4.57
N ILE A 18 -1.65 5.31 -4.51
CA ILE A 18 -2.28 4.66 -5.68
C ILE A 18 -3.35 5.55 -6.27
N ARG A 19 -4.20 6.11 -5.40
CA ARG A 19 -5.28 7.01 -5.81
C ARG A 19 -4.75 8.27 -6.49
N VAL A 20 -3.73 8.92 -5.92
CA VAL A 20 -3.15 10.14 -6.52
C VAL A 20 -2.39 9.82 -7.81
N HIS A 21 -1.66 8.70 -7.86
CA HIS A 21 -0.86 8.35 -9.04
C HIS A 21 -1.72 7.96 -10.25
N HIS A 22 -2.86 7.30 -10.01
CA HIS A 22 -3.77 6.85 -11.07
C HIS A 22 -5.04 7.70 -11.19
N ASP A 23 -5.09 8.84 -10.51
CA ASP A 23 -6.25 9.73 -10.44
C ASP A 23 -7.57 9.01 -10.06
N LEU A 24 -7.48 8.04 -9.15
CA LEU A 24 -8.62 7.22 -8.72
C LEU A 24 -9.27 7.74 -7.44
N THR A 25 -10.60 7.81 -7.48
CA THR A 25 -11.40 7.95 -6.27
C THR A 25 -11.45 6.64 -5.49
N ARG A 26 -11.88 6.71 -4.22
CA ARG A 26 -12.04 5.52 -3.37
C ARG A 26 -13.01 4.51 -3.99
N ASP A 27 -14.10 5.01 -4.59
CA ASP A 27 -15.09 4.18 -5.28
C ASP A 27 -14.51 3.52 -6.52
N GLN A 28 -13.81 4.29 -7.38
CA GLN A 28 -13.16 3.73 -8.56
C GLN A 28 -12.15 2.63 -8.21
N MET A 29 -11.40 2.81 -7.13
CA MET A 29 -10.51 1.77 -6.63
C MET A 29 -11.27 0.56 -6.09
N ALA A 30 -12.40 0.73 -5.40
CA ALA A 30 -13.21 -0.37 -4.90
C ALA A 30 -13.94 -1.16 -6.01
N LEU A 31 -14.26 -0.49 -7.12
CA LEU A 31 -14.85 -1.10 -8.31
C LEU A 31 -13.84 -1.91 -9.12
N LYS A 32 -12.54 -1.62 -8.98
CA LYS A 32 -11.49 -2.35 -9.70
C LYS A 32 -11.26 -3.75 -9.11
N PRO A 33 -11.05 -4.76 -9.97
CA PRO A 33 -10.73 -6.09 -9.51
C PRO A 33 -9.40 -6.09 -8.77
N PRO A 34 -9.22 -6.97 -7.76
CA PRO A 34 -7.97 -7.05 -7.00
C PRO A 34 -6.74 -7.23 -7.89
N ALA A 35 -6.85 -8.02 -8.96
CA ALA A 35 -5.77 -8.26 -9.90
C ALA A 35 -5.30 -6.99 -10.62
N GLU A 36 -6.22 -6.08 -11.01
CA GLU A 36 -5.83 -4.78 -11.59
C GLU A 36 -5.07 -3.95 -10.57
N ILE A 37 -5.61 -3.82 -9.34
CA ILE A 37 -4.95 -3.04 -8.28
C ILE A 37 -3.57 -3.61 -7.97
N GLN A 38 -3.43 -4.94 -7.99
CA GLN A 38 -2.15 -5.62 -7.82
C GLN A 38 -1.16 -5.25 -8.91
N SER A 39 -1.60 -5.24 -10.17
CA SER A 39 -0.80 -4.82 -11.33
C SER A 39 -0.43 -3.34 -11.26
N MET A 40 -1.36 -2.47 -10.85
CA MET A 40 -1.13 -1.04 -10.65
C MET A 40 -0.04 -0.80 -9.61
N ILE A 41 -0.05 -1.56 -8.50
CA ILE A 41 1.00 -1.51 -7.49
C ILE A 41 2.32 -2.06 -8.05
N GLY A 42 2.31 -3.17 -8.78
CA GLY A 42 3.51 -3.76 -9.42
C GLY A 42 4.58 -4.29 -8.45
N ASN A 43 4.51 -3.96 -7.15
CA ASN A 43 5.41 -4.44 -6.11
C ASN A 43 4.71 -5.49 -5.23
N PRO A 44 5.16 -6.75 -5.22
CA PRO A 44 4.50 -7.83 -4.48
C PRO A 44 4.43 -7.58 -2.97
N ARG A 45 5.42 -6.89 -2.38
CA ARG A 45 5.39 -6.55 -0.95
C ARG A 45 4.32 -5.52 -0.60
N LEU A 46 4.07 -4.57 -1.49
CA LEU A 46 3.04 -3.55 -1.31
C LEU A 46 1.65 -4.11 -1.56
N VAL A 47 1.52 -5.00 -2.55
CA VAL A 47 0.31 -5.80 -2.78
C VAL A 47 -0.05 -6.57 -1.51
N GLU A 48 0.91 -7.29 -0.96
CA GLU A 48 0.72 -8.07 0.25
C GLU A 48 0.34 -7.17 1.44
N LEU A 49 0.93 -5.99 1.57
CA LEU A 49 0.51 -5.02 2.59
C LEU A 49 -0.95 -4.57 2.41
N ALA A 50 -1.41 -4.34 1.18
CA ALA A 50 -2.77 -3.88 0.90
C ALA A 50 -3.84 -4.95 1.22
N TYR A 51 -3.57 -6.21 0.85
CA TYR A 51 -4.53 -7.30 0.95
C TYR A 51 -4.37 -8.18 2.18
N SER A 52 -3.20 -8.18 2.82
CA SER A 52 -2.99 -9.04 3.98
C SER A 52 -3.81 -8.54 5.16
N LYS A 53 -4.70 -9.39 5.66
CA LYS A 53 -5.49 -9.15 6.87
C LYS A 53 -4.77 -9.68 8.12
N GLU A 54 -4.16 -10.86 8.03
CA GLU A 54 -3.64 -11.63 9.17
C GLU A 54 -2.13 -11.49 9.40
N ARG A 55 -1.36 -10.94 8.45
CA ARG A 55 0.10 -10.82 8.64
C ARG A 55 0.43 -9.76 9.69
N LYS A 56 1.15 -10.19 10.71
CA LYS A 56 1.76 -9.30 11.70
C LYS A 56 3.08 -8.79 11.11
N TYR A 57 3.13 -7.48 10.85
CA TYR A 57 4.35 -6.83 10.41
C TYR A 57 5.11 -6.29 11.62
N SER A 58 6.41 -6.55 11.64
CA SER A 58 7.31 -5.95 12.61
C SER A 58 7.51 -4.46 12.31
N PRO A 59 7.86 -3.62 13.29
CA PRO A 59 8.16 -2.20 13.05
C PRO A 59 9.24 -1.98 11.99
N LYS A 60 10.22 -2.89 11.89
CA LYS A 60 11.27 -2.87 10.86
C LYS A 60 10.69 -3.07 9.46
N GLU A 61 9.86 -4.09 9.27
CA GLU A 61 9.21 -4.38 7.99
C GLU A 61 8.29 -3.23 7.56
N LEU A 62 7.54 -2.66 8.50
CA LEU A 62 6.69 -1.49 8.22
C LEU A 62 7.50 -0.29 7.74
N ARG A 63 8.71 -0.06 8.27
CA ARG A 63 9.63 0.98 7.78
C ARG A 63 10.15 0.68 6.38
N GLU A 64 10.47 -0.57 6.07
CA GLU A 64 10.88 -0.98 4.72
C GLU A 64 9.75 -0.80 3.72
N LEU A 65 8.53 -1.19 4.09
CA LEU A 65 7.32 -0.98 3.28
C LEU A 65 7.06 0.50 3.06
N MET A 66 7.21 1.34 4.09
CA MET A 66 7.07 2.79 3.96
C MET A 66 8.09 3.39 2.98
N GLN A 67 9.34 2.92 3.03
CA GLN A 67 10.37 3.32 2.07
C GLN A 67 10.02 2.85 0.64
N ALA A 68 9.50 1.63 0.50
CA ALA A 68 9.04 1.11 -0.77
C ALA A 68 7.87 1.95 -1.34
N ILE A 69 6.88 2.34 -0.51
CA ILE A 69 5.79 3.24 -0.92
C ILE A 69 6.32 4.60 -1.35
N ARG A 70 7.36 5.12 -0.66
CA ARG A 70 7.96 6.41 -0.99
C ARG A 70 8.69 6.39 -2.34
N ARG A 71 9.38 5.28 -2.65
CA ARG A 71 10.04 5.04 -3.94
C ARG A 71 9.04 4.71 -5.06
N TRP A 72 7.94 4.06 -4.69
CA TRP A 72 6.88 3.68 -5.62
C TRP A 72 6.19 4.95 -6.17
N GLY A 73 6.34 5.19 -7.47
CA GLY A 73 5.88 6.42 -8.14
C GLY A 73 6.85 7.59 -8.08
N GLY A 74 8.14 7.37 -7.78
CA GLY A 74 9.16 8.44 -7.72
C GLY A 74 10.59 7.93 -7.80
N GLY A 75 10.85 6.89 -8.60
CA GLY A 75 12.20 6.41 -8.88
C GLY A 75 12.66 6.88 -10.25
N ASN A 76 13.37 8.00 -10.28
CA ASN A 76 14.56 8.16 -11.10
C ASN A 76 15.73 8.34 -10.13
#